data_AF-A0A2K1NZC5-F1
#
_entry.id   AF-A0A2K1NZC5-F1
#
_cell.length_a   1.000
_cell.length_b   1.000
_cell.length_c   1.000
_cell.angle_alpha   90.00
_cell.angle_beta   90.00
_cell.angle_gamma   90.00
#
_symmetry.space_group_name_H-M   'P 1'
#
loop_
_entity.id
_entity.type
_entity.pdbx_description
1 polymer ?
#
loop_
_entity_poly.entity_id
_entity_poly.type
_entity_poly.pdbx_seq_one_letter_code
_entity_poly.pdbx_strand_id
1 'polypeptide(L)'
;MIFETIGKRIIVIILIILFLFGLAISFNIFSLVNSNEGLLKYKNLSDETSRISEIEMDFFEAALALKDYVIYYDAETQKRFLINISNIKDEFMNETNESIEIVNLRSYIEAYENLFNQIVDLNAEKESLIENSFIVVYNNLIKLIPDFKIIAEESNASWLNFYFDNVSQLLNNIIELSSVYFSSKSVGDKNNVLGIFNELDSQVLVIQYGLETDDLRQLFTEMQAYVNDFRSVFIQIVETIESQEPIIQQMEEMRVEILNLLEEQRAELK
;
A
#
# COMPACT_ATOMS: atom_id res chain seq x y z
N MET A 1 18.73 46.71 76.79
CA MET A 1 18.65 45.94 78.05
C MET A 1 17.56 44.86 77.94
N ILE A 2 17.68 43.90 77.02
CA ILE A 2 16.60 42.90 76.76
C ILE A 2 16.80 41.59 77.56
N PHE A 3 17.86 41.51 78.36
CA PHE A 3 18.32 40.26 78.96
C PHE A 3 18.50 40.32 80.48
N GLU A 4 17.49 40.78 81.21
CA GLU A 4 17.60 40.97 82.67
C GLU A 4 17.25 39.72 83.50
N THR A 5 16.69 38.65 82.90
CA THR A 5 16.40 37.39 83.60
C THR A 5 16.71 36.15 82.76
N ILE A 6 17.23 35.10 83.41
CA ILE A 6 17.60 33.82 82.78
C ILE A 6 16.40 33.20 82.03
N GLY A 7 15.19 33.32 82.59
CA GLY A 7 13.97 32.80 81.96
C GLY A 7 13.65 33.43 80.59
N LYS A 8 13.84 34.75 80.42
CA LYS A 8 13.63 35.43 79.12
C LYS A 8 14.64 34.98 78.06
N ARG A 9 15.90 34.70 78.44
CA ARG A 9 16.90 34.13 77.52
C ARG A 9 16.50 32.74 77.03
N ILE A 10 16.02 31.88 77.93
CA ILE A 10 15.58 30.52 77.60
C ILE A 10 14.41 30.56 76.61
N ILE A 11 13.41 31.44 76.83
CA ILE A 11 12.26 31.58 75.92
C ILE A 11 12.69 32.03 74.52
N VAL A 12 13.61 32.99 74.41
CA VAL A 12 14.12 33.46 73.11
C VAL A 12 14.88 32.35 72.37
N ILE A 13 15.69 31.56 73.07
CA ILE A 13 16.38 30.40 72.49
C ILE A 13 15.36 29.39 71.95
N ILE A 14 14.32 29.07 72.73
CA ILE A 14 13.26 28.15 72.30
C ILE A 14 12.52 28.67 71.06
N LEU A 15 12.20 29.97 71.02
CA LEU A 15 11.55 30.59 69.85
C LEU A 15 12.42 30.54 68.59
N ILE A 16 13.73 30.80 68.73
CA ILE A 16 14.67 30.70 67.61
C ILE A 16 14.77 29.26 67.11
N ILE A 17 14.86 28.28 68.02
CA ILE A 17 14.88 26.86 67.66
C ILE A 17 13.59 26.46 66.96
N LEU A 18 12.42 26.86 67.46
CA LEU A 18 11.12 26.60 66.83
C LEU A 18 11.02 27.23 65.44
N PHE A 19 11.50 28.46 65.28
CA PHE A 19 11.51 29.15 63.99
C PHE A 19 12.41 28.44 62.98
N LEU A 20 13.64 28.08 63.36
CA LEU A 20 14.56 27.30 62.52
C LEU A 20 13.99 25.93 62.18
N PHE A 21 13.32 25.27 63.13
CA PHE A 21 12.65 23.99 62.90
C PHE A 21 11.47 24.11 61.91
N GLY A 22 10.66 25.17 62.03
CA GLY A 22 9.58 25.45 61.08
C GLY A 22 10.09 25.75 59.66
N LEU A 23 11.20 26.47 59.53
CA LEU A 23 11.87 26.68 58.24
C LEU A 23 12.39 25.38 57.65
N ALA A 24 13.02 24.52 58.46
CA ALA A 24 13.52 23.23 58.01
C ALA A 24 12.39 22.30 57.54
N ILE A 25 11.25 22.26 58.25
CA ILE A 25 10.06 21.51 57.82
C ILE A 25 9.54 22.05 56.49
N SER A 26 9.39 23.38 56.38
CA SER A 26 8.86 24.02 55.16
C SER A 26 9.76 23.76 53.95
N PHE A 27 11.08 23.84 54.12
CA PHE A 27 12.06 23.50 53.08
C PHE A 27 11.94 22.03 52.66
N ASN A 28 11.82 21.10 53.60
CA ASN A 28 11.65 19.68 53.29
C ASN A 28 10.35 19.41 52.53
N ILE A 29 9.23 20.02 52.93
CA ILE A 29 7.95 19.90 52.22
C ILE A 29 8.07 20.43 50.80
N PHE A 30 8.64 21.63 50.61
CA PHE A 30 8.83 22.21 49.29
C PHE A 30 9.75 21.36 48.39
N SER A 31 10.84 20.84 48.96
CA SER A 31 11.74 19.91 48.28
C SER A 31 11.03 18.62 47.85
N LEU A 32 10.18 18.07 48.73
CA LEU A 32 9.36 16.90 48.42
C LEU A 32 8.36 17.15 47.28
N VAL A 33 7.69 18.30 47.27
CA VAL A 33 6.75 18.68 46.20
C VAL A 33 7.50 18.82 44.87
N ASN A 34 8.60 19.57 44.83
CA ASN A 34 9.42 19.72 43.62
C ASN A 34 9.98 18.38 43.12
N SER A 35 10.40 17.49 44.03
CA SER A 35 10.89 16.16 43.68
C SER A 35 9.77 15.32 43.06
N ASN A 36 8.57 15.36 43.63
CA ASN A 36 7.42 14.65 43.11
C ASN A 36 6.99 15.16 41.72
N GLU A 37 7.00 16.48 41.51
CA GLU A 37 6.75 17.09 40.19
C GLU A 37 7.83 16.71 39.18
N GLY A 38 9.10 16.70 39.59
CA GLY A 38 10.22 16.26 38.75
C GLY A 38 10.10 14.80 38.33
N LEU A 39 9.73 13.91 39.26
CA LEU A 39 9.48 12.50 38.99
C LEU A 39 8.29 12.30 38.05
N LEU A 40 7.19 13.05 38.24
CA LEU A 40 6.04 13.01 37.36
C LEU A 40 6.41 13.44 35.94
N LYS A 41 7.17 14.53 35.80
CA LYS A 41 7.66 15.00 34.49
C LYS A 41 8.57 13.98 33.82
N TYR A 42 9.50 13.39 34.55
CA TYR A 42 10.37 12.34 34.04
C TYR A 42 9.58 11.12 33.56
N LYS A 43 8.60 10.66 34.37
CA LYS A 43 7.73 9.56 33.99
C LYS A 43 6.99 9.88 32.68
N ASN A 44 6.36 11.04 32.58
CA ASN A 44 5.63 11.43 31.37
C ASN A 44 6.54 11.49 30.14
N LEU A 45 7.76 12.04 30.25
CA LEU A 45 8.73 12.05 29.14
C LEU A 45 9.16 10.63 28.74
N SER A 46 9.31 9.73 29.72
CA SER A 46 9.66 8.33 29.47
C SER A 46 8.52 7.58 28.78
N ASP A 47 7.28 7.77 29.24
CA ASP A 47 6.08 7.16 28.65
C ASP A 47 5.92 7.65 27.18
N GLU A 48 6.10 8.95 26.94
CA GLU A 48 6.05 9.57 25.61
C GLU A 48 7.14 9.05 24.67
N THR A 49 8.37 8.93 25.18
CA THR A 49 9.50 8.36 24.42
C THR A 49 9.24 6.90 24.04
N SER A 50 8.63 6.12 24.94
CA SER A 50 8.25 4.74 24.68
C SER A 50 7.22 4.67 23.56
N ARG A 51 6.16 5.48 23.65
CA ARG A 51 5.11 5.55 22.64
C ARG A 51 5.66 5.89 21.24
N ILE A 52 6.48 6.93 21.12
CA ILE A 52 7.07 7.30 19.82
C ILE A 52 7.92 6.16 19.26
N SER A 53 8.66 5.45 20.12
CA SER A 53 9.49 4.32 19.72
C SER A 53 8.63 3.14 19.21
N GLU A 54 7.48 2.91 19.82
CA GLU A 54 6.51 1.89 19.40
C GLU A 54 5.89 2.26 18.03
N ILE A 55 5.45 3.51 17.86
CA ILE A 55 4.96 4.03 16.58
C ILE A 55 6.02 3.87 15.48
N GLU A 56 7.27 4.24 15.76
CA GLU A 56 8.38 4.13 14.81
C GLU A 56 8.62 2.67 14.40
N MET A 57 8.62 1.75 15.36
CA MET A 57 8.80 0.32 15.12
C MET A 57 7.68 -0.26 14.26
N ASP A 58 6.42 -0.02 14.62
CA ASP A 58 5.28 -0.49 13.83
C ASP A 58 5.27 0.14 12.44
N PHE A 59 5.66 1.42 12.31
CA PHE A 59 5.75 2.08 11.02
C PHE A 59 6.81 1.45 10.11
N PHE A 60 7.98 1.10 10.65
CA PHE A 60 8.99 0.36 9.90
C PHE A 60 8.50 -1.02 9.45
N GLU A 61 7.82 -1.76 10.33
CA GLU A 61 7.24 -3.06 9.97
C GLU A 61 6.13 -2.93 8.93
N ALA A 62 5.31 -1.87 8.98
CA ALA A 62 4.33 -1.55 7.94
C ALA A 62 5.02 -1.25 6.59
N ALA A 63 6.06 -0.41 6.59
CA ALA A 63 6.82 -0.09 5.37
C ALA A 63 7.51 -1.32 4.76
N LEU A 64 8.04 -2.23 5.60
CA LEU A 64 8.58 -3.51 5.13
C LEU A 64 7.49 -4.40 4.55
N ALA A 65 6.34 -4.50 5.21
CA ALA A 65 5.20 -5.25 4.69
C ALA A 65 4.70 -4.67 3.35
N LEU A 66 4.64 -3.35 3.17
CA LEU A 66 4.32 -2.74 1.86
C LEU A 66 5.27 -3.25 0.78
N LYS A 67 6.58 -3.20 1.03
CA LYS A 67 7.60 -3.64 0.07
C LYS A 67 7.44 -5.11 -0.31
N ASP A 68 7.16 -5.97 0.66
CA ASP A 68 6.91 -7.38 0.40
C ASP A 68 5.58 -7.57 -0.37
N TYR A 69 4.55 -6.78 -0.03
CA TYR A 69 3.22 -6.89 -0.64
C TYR A 69 3.25 -6.53 -2.13
N VAL A 70 3.96 -5.49 -2.54
CA VAL A 70 4.03 -5.11 -3.97
C VAL A 70 4.79 -6.13 -4.84
N ILE A 71 5.51 -7.07 -4.21
CA ILE A 71 6.20 -8.19 -4.85
C ILE A 71 5.27 -9.41 -4.93
N TYR A 72 4.61 -9.77 -3.83
CA TYR A 72 3.92 -11.06 -3.70
C TYR A 72 2.38 -10.95 -3.75
N TYR A 73 1.81 -9.80 -3.41
CA TYR A 73 0.38 -9.53 -3.27
C TYR A 73 -0.38 -10.54 -2.41
N ASP A 74 0.27 -11.09 -1.40
CA ASP A 74 -0.31 -12.12 -0.55
C ASP A 74 -1.07 -11.51 0.65
N ALA A 75 -2.09 -12.24 1.11
CA ALA A 75 -2.97 -11.80 2.19
C ALA A 75 -2.27 -11.74 3.57
N GLU A 76 -1.20 -12.50 3.78
CA GLU A 76 -0.45 -12.49 5.04
C GLU A 76 0.30 -11.17 5.20
N THR A 77 0.99 -10.75 4.14
CA THR A 77 1.71 -9.48 4.10
C THR A 77 0.74 -8.29 4.17
N GLN A 78 -0.41 -8.35 3.48
CA GLN A 78 -1.47 -7.35 3.62
C GLN A 78 -1.92 -7.21 5.07
N LYS A 79 -2.18 -8.34 5.74
CA LYS A 79 -2.59 -8.36 7.15
C LYS A 79 -1.51 -7.77 8.06
N ARG A 80 -0.23 -8.08 7.82
CA ARG A 80 0.89 -7.50 8.59
C ARG A 80 0.90 -5.98 8.48
N PHE A 81 0.78 -5.44 7.27
CA PHE A 81 0.69 -3.99 7.06
C PHE A 81 -0.45 -3.36 7.89
N LEU A 82 -1.66 -3.89 7.75
CA LEU A 82 -2.86 -3.33 8.40
C LEU A 82 -2.80 -3.42 9.93
N ILE A 83 -2.24 -4.50 10.49
CA ILE A 83 -2.07 -4.64 11.94
C ILE A 83 -1.13 -3.57 12.48
N ASN A 84 0.02 -3.37 11.85
CA ASN A 84 0.99 -2.37 12.32
C ASN A 84 0.44 -0.94 12.20
N ILE A 85 -0.27 -0.62 11.12
CA ILE A 85 -0.97 0.67 11.01
C ILE A 85 -2.04 0.81 12.09
N SER A 86 -2.79 -0.24 12.41
CA SER A 86 -3.78 -0.22 13.49
C SER A 86 -3.12 0.04 14.85
N ASN A 87 -1.99 -0.61 15.15
CA ASN A 87 -1.25 -0.39 16.40
C ASN A 87 -0.83 1.08 16.53
N ILE A 88 -0.28 1.68 15.46
CA ILE A 88 0.07 3.12 15.44
C ILE A 88 -1.15 3.98 15.75
N LYS A 89 -2.31 3.66 15.17
CA LYS A 89 -3.55 4.40 15.43
C LYS A 89 -4.04 4.26 16.87
N ASP A 90 -3.86 3.09 17.47
CA ASP A 90 -4.23 2.85 18.86
C ASP A 90 -3.37 3.69 19.83
N GLU A 91 -2.10 3.93 19.51
CA GLU A 91 -1.22 4.82 20.28
C GLU A 91 -1.71 6.28 20.31
N PHE A 92 -2.42 6.72 19.26
CA PHE A 92 -2.99 8.07 19.18
C PHE A 92 -4.30 8.25 19.96
N MET A 93 -4.99 7.18 20.38
CA MET A 93 -6.34 7.26 20.97
C MET A 93 -6.38 7.86 22.39
N ASN A 94 -5.24 7.93 23.08
CA ASN A 94 -5.17 8.37 24.47
C ASN A 94 -4.72 9.84 24.64
N GLU A 95 -4.50 10.57 23.55
CA GLU A 95 -4.05 11.96 23.60
C GLU A 95 -5.20 12.95 23.75
N THR A 96 -5.16 13.75 24.82
CA THR A 96 -6.17 14.79 25.10
C THR A 96 -5.68 16.20 24.79
N ASN A 97 -4.40 16.37 24.43
CA ASN A 97 -3.79 17.63 24.02
C ASN A 97 -2.86 17.38 22.82
N GLU A 98 -3.42 17.39 21.61
CA GLU A 98 -2.66 17.10 20.40
C GLU A 98 -1.88 18.33 19.94
N SER A 99 -0.57 18.19 19.77
CA SER A 99 0.26 19.17 19.06
C SER A 99 -0.09 19.15 17.56
N ILE A 100 0.29 20.20 16.82
CA ILE A 100 0.04 20.27 15.36
C ILE A 100 0.77 19.12 14.67
N GLU A 101 1.96 18.78 15.15
CA GLU A 101 2.84 17.73 14.66
C GLU A 101 2.20 16.34 14.81
N ILE A 102 1.54 16.06 15.94
CA ILE A 102 0.84 14.78 16.15
C ILE A 102 -0.41 14.67 15.28
N VAL A 103 -1.17 15.77 15.12
CA VAL A 103 -2.30 15.82 14.18
C VAL A 103 -1.83 15.52 12.75
N ASN A 104 -0.73 16.13 12.33
CA ASN A 104 -0.15 15.91 11.01
C ASN A 104 0.29 14.45 10.84
N LEU A 105 1.02 13.91 11.82
CA LEU A 105 1.48 12.52 11.80
C LEU A 105 0.30 11.54 11.65
N ARG A 106 -0.78 11.73 12.44
CA ARG A 106 -2.00 10.93 12.31
C ARG A 106 -2.59 11.01 10.90
N SER A 107 -2.71 12.23 10.35
CA SER A 107 -3.22 12.42 8.99
C SER A 107 -2.36 11.73 7.93
N TYR A 108 -1.03 11.74 8.09
CA TYR A 108 -0.13 11.03 7.18
C TYR A 108 -0.27 9.52 7.30
N ILE A 109 -0.39 8.97 8.51
CA ILE A 109 -0.63 7.54 8.72
C ILE A 109 -1.95 7.09 8.08
N GLU A 110 -3.02 7.87 8.23
CA GLU A 110 -4.30 7.60 7.57
C GLU A 110 -4.19 7.65 6.04
N ALA A 111 -3.50 8.65 5.51
CA ALA A 111 -3.27 8.76 4.07
C ALA A 111 -2.43 7.58 3.54
N TYR A 112 -1.42 7.15 4.30
CA TYR A 112 -0.56 6.02 3.97
C TYR A 112 -1.37 4.71 3.88
N GLU A 113 -2.24 4.45 4.84
CA GLU A 113 -3.16 3.31 4.80
C GLU A 113 -4.11 3.36 3.61
N ASN A 114 -4.68 4.54 3.31
CA ASN A 114 -5.58 4.70 2.18
C ASN A 114 -4.90 4.43 0.84
N LEU A 115 -3.64 4.87 0.68
CA LEU A 115 -2.85 4.57 -0.51
C LEU A 115 -2.54 3.08 -0.60
N PHE A 116 -2.22 2.42 0.51
CA PHE A 116 -2.02 0.97 0.55
C PHE A 116 -3.28 0.22 0.10
N ASN A 117 -4.45 0.58 0.64
CA ASN A 117 -5.72 -0.05 0.27
C ASN A 117 -6.05 0.17 -1.22
N GLN A 118 -5.68 1.32 -1.80
CA GLN A 118 -5.81 1.51 -3.25
C GLN A 118 -4.95 0.52 -4.06
N ILE A 119 -3.72 0.22 -3.62
CA ILE A 119 -2.87 -0.81 -4.26
C ILE A 119 -3.53 -2.19 -4.15
N VAL A 120 -4.08 -2.52 -2.98
CA VAL A 120 -4.82 -3.77 -2.75
C VAL A 120 -6.00 -3.89 -3.73
N ASP A 121 -6.81 -2.84 -3.84
CA ASP A 121 -7.99 -2.81 -4.71
C ASP A 121 -7.60 -2.94 -6.19
N LEU A 122 -6.57 -2.21 -6.64
CA LEU A 122 -6.04 -2.30 -8.00
C LEU A 122 -5.52 -3.71 -8.31
N ASN A 123 -4.88 -4.38 -7.34
CA ASN A 123 -4.46 -5.75 -7.54
C ASN A 123 -5.64 -6.72 -7.64
N ALA A 124 -6.68 -6.55 -6.82
CA ALA A 124 -7.90 -7.34 -6.92
C ALA A 124 -8.62 -7.12 -8.26
N GLU A 125 -8.67 -5.88 -8.75
CA GLU A 125 -9.19 -5.54 -10.07
C GLU A 125 -8.39 -6.23 -11.18
N LYS A 126 -7.05 -6.17 -11.11
CA LYS A 126 -6.13 -6.85 -12.04
C LYS A 126 -6.42 -8.35 -12.11
N GLU A 127 -6.50 -9.03 -10.96
CA GLU A 127 -6.81 -10.47 -10.92
C GLU A 127 -8.20 -10.76 -11.52
N SER A 128 -9.21 -9.95 -11.20
CA SER A 128 -10.56 -10.09 -11.78
C SER A 128 -10.57 -9.91 -13.30
N LEU A 129 -9.84 -8.92 -13.84
CA LEU A 129 -9.70 -8.71 -15.27
C LEU A 129 -9.04 -9.92 -15.95
N ILE A 130 -8.00 -10.51 -15.32
CA ILE A 130 -7.33 -11.71 -15.83
C ILE A 130 -8.31 -12.89 -15.89
N GLU A 131 -8.95 -13.22 -14.76
CA GLU A 131 -9.77 -14.42 -14.63
C GLU A 131 -11.11 -14.32 -15.37
N ASN A 132 -11.81 -13.19 -15.20
CA ASN A 132 -13.20 -13.05 -15.64
C ASN A 132 -13.35 -12.42 -17.02
N SER A 133 -12.29 -11.80 -17.54
CA SER A 133 -12.34 -11.14 -18.85
C SER A 133 -11.30 -11.71 -19.81
N PHE A 134 -10.02 -11.63 -19.49
CA PHE A 134 -8.93 -11.95 -20.41
C PHE A 134 -8.95 -13.43 -20.81
N ILE A 135 -9.00 -14.33 -19.83
CA ILE A 135 -9.08 -15.78 -20.06
C ILE A 135 -10.41 -16.17 -20.74
N VAL A 136 -11.51 -15.50 -20.41
CA VAL A 136 -12.82 -15.77 -21.01
C VAL A 136 -12.83 -15.43 -22.50
N VAL A 137 -12.33 -14.24 -22.88
CA VAL A 137 -12.25 -13.83 -24.29
C VAL A 137 -11.32 -14.76 -25.07
N TYR A 138 -10.16 -15.10 -24.52
CA TYR A 138 -9.25 -16.09 -25.12
C TYR A 138 -9.94 -17.43 -25.38
N ASN A 139 -10.67 -17.97 -24.39
CA ASN A 139 -11.36 -19.25 -24.53
C ASN A 139 -12.47 -19.20 -25.60
N ASN A 140 -13.15 -18.06 -25.73
CA ASN A 140 -14.15 -17.86 -26.79
C ASN A 140 -13.48 -17.81 -28.17
N LEU A 141 -12.35 -17.12 -28.32
CA LEU A 141 -11.56 -17.12 -29.56
C LEU A 141 -11.13 -18.53 -29.97
N ILE A 142 -10.56 -19.30 -29.04
CA ILE A 142 -10.11 -20.67 -29.30
C ILE A 142 -11.26 -21.58 -29.73
N LYS A 143 -12.45 -21.40 -29.13
CA LYS A 143 -13.65 -22.19 -29.48
C LYS A 143 -14.24 -21.82 -30.84
N LEU A 144 -14.09 -20.57 -31.28
CA LEU A 144 -14.59 -20.11 -32.58
C LEU A 144 -13.80 -20.70 -33.75
N ILE A 145 -12.51 -21.01 -33.55
CA ILE A 145 -11.61 -21.47 -34.62
C ILE A 145 -12.06 -22.79 -35.27
N PRO A 146 -12.40 -23.86 -34.51
CA PRO A 146 -12.92 -25.10 -35.11
C PRO A 146 -14.15 -24.89 -36.00
N ASP A 147 -15.13 -24.10 -35.54
CA ASP A 147 -16.35 -23.82 -36.31
C ASP A 147 -16.01 -23.10 -37.62
N PHE A 148 -15.07 -22.15 -37.56
CA PHE A 148 -14.57 -21.46 -38.76
C PHE A 148 -13.93 -22.42 -39.76
N LYS A 149 -13.09 -23.35 -39.29
CA LYS A 149 -12.42 -24.34 -40.15
C LYS A 149 -13.43 -25.25 -40.85
N ILE A 150 -14.47 -25.71 -40.14
CA ILE A 150 -15.53 -26.55 -40.71
C ILE A 150 -16.23 -25.81 -41.86
N ILE A 151 -16.69 -24.58 -41.63
CA ILE A 151 -17.37 -23.80 -42.67
C ILE A 151 -16.43 -23.46 -43.83
N ALA A 152 -15.16 -23.19 -43.56
CA ALA A 152 -14.16 -22.92 -44.59
C ALA A 152 -13.93 -24.15 -45.48
N GLU A 153 -13.88 -25.36 -44.90
CA GLU A 153 -13.79 -26.62 -45.65
C GLU A 153 -15.02 -26.86 -46.53
N GLU A 154 -16.22 -26.67 -45.97
CA GLU A 154 -17.49 -26.79 -46.72
C GLU A 154 -17.59 -25.78 -47.87
N SER A 155 -16.93 -24.64 -47.74
CA SER A 155 -16.92 -23.56 -48.73
C SER A 155 -15.74 -23.62 -49.73
N ASN A 156 -14.98 -24.73 -49.78
CA ASN A 156 -13.76 -24.90 -50.59
C ASN A 156 -12.60 -23.92 -50.27
N ALA A 157 -12.64 -23.27 -49.11
CA ALA A 157 -11.61 -22.35 -48.63
C ALA A 157 -10.65 -23.02 -47.62
N SER A 158 -10.37 -24.31 -47.78
CA SER A 158 -9.56 -25.12 -46.84
C SER A 158 -8.13 -24.62 -46.62
N TRP A 159 -7.60 -23.80 -47.53
CA TRP A 159 -6.32 -23.11 -47.35
C TRP A 159 -6.31 -22.16 -46.15
N LEU A 160 -7.49 -21.68 -45.69
CA LEU A 160 -7.64 -20.87 -44.49
C LEU A 160 -7.26 -21.62 -43.21
N ASN A 161 -7.30 -22.96 -43.21
CA ASN A 161 -6.96 -23.77 -42.04
C ASN A 161 -5.53 -23.47 -41.54
N PHE A 162 -4.59 -23.25 -42.46
CA PHE A 162 -3.21 -22.87 -42.12
C PHE A 162 -3.15 -21.54 -41.35
N TYR A 163 -3.94 -20.55 -41.78
CA TYR A 163 -4.01 -19.26 -41.10
C TYR A 163 -4.67 -19.38 -39.73
N PHE A 164 -5.71 -20.20 -39.60
CA PHE A 164 -6.33 -20.47 -38.31
C PHE A 164 -5.43 -21.24 -37.33
N ASP A 165 -4.60 -22.16 -37.81
CA ASP A 165 -3.57 -22.80 -36.98
C ASP A 165 -2.57 -21.78 -36.43
N ASN A 166 -2.11 -20.85 -37.28
CA ASN A 166 -1.23 -19.77 -36.84
C ASN A 166 -1.92 -18.83 -35.85
N VAL A 167 -3.19 -18.48 -36.08
CA VAL A 167 -3.99 -17.70 -35.12
C VAL A 167 -4.05 -18.41 -33.77
N SER A 168 -4.36 -19.71 -33.73
CA SER A 168 -4.36 -20.48 -32.48
C SER A 168 -3.00 -20.45 -31.77
N GLN A 169 -1.89 -20.57 -32.50
CA GLN A 169 -0.55 -20.49 -31.92
C GLN A 169 -0.26 -19.10 -31.33
N LEU A 170 -0.60 -18.04 -32.05
CA LEU A 170 -0.41 -16.66 -31.58
C LEU A 170 -1.25 -16.38 -30.33
N LEU A 171 -2.49 -16.86 -30.27
CA LEU A 171 -3.33 -16.74 -29.07
C LEU A 171 -2.71 -17.41 -27.84
N ASN A 172 -2.16 -18.62 -28.01
CA ASN A 172 -1.45 -19.32 -26.94
C ASN A 172 -0.22 -18.56 -26.47
N ASN A 173 0.57 -18.03 -27.42
CA ASN A 173 1.75 -17.23 -27.11
C ASN A 173 1.38 -15.94 -26.36
N ILE A 174 0.27 -15.29 -26.73
CA ILE A 174 -0.23 -14.11 -26.01
C ILE A 174 -0.53 -14.48 -24.56
N ILE A 175 -1.23 -15.59 -24.30
CA ILE A 175 -1.53 -16.03 -22.92
C ILE A 175 -0.25 -16.28 -22.12
N GLU A 176 0.71 -17.03 -22.69
CA GLU A 176 1.95 -17.37 -22.01
C GLU A 176 2.76 -16.11 -21.67
N LEU A 177 3.00 -15.24 -22.66
CA LEU A 177 3.76 -14.01 -22.47
C LEU A 177 3.04 -13.01 -21.57
N SER A 178 1.70 -12.96 -21.62
CA SER A 178 0.92 -12.11 -20.72
C SER A 178 1.07 -12.55 -19.28
N SER A 179 1.06 -13.87 -19.00
CA SER A 179 1.30 -14.40 -17.65
C SER A 179 2.68 -13.99 -17.13
N VAL A 180 3.70 -13.97 -17.99
CA VAL A 180 5.04 -13.49 -17.61
C VAL A 180 5.01 -12.00 -17.29
N TYR A 181 4.40 -11.19 -18.15
CA TYR A 181 4.26 -9.76 -17.94
C TYR A 181 3.47 -9.41 -16.66
N PHE A 182 2.36 -10.09 -16.37
CA PHE A 182 1.55 -9.81 -15.18
C PHE A 182 2.30 -10.06 -13.86
N SER A 183 3.33 -10.91 -13.90
CA SER A 183 4.23 -11.14 -12.76
C SER A 183 5.43 -10.19 -12.75
N SER A 184 6.10 -10.02 -13.90
CA SER A 184 7.34 -9.23 -13.98
C SER A 184 7.11 -7.72 -13.99
N LYS A 185 5.96 -7.29 -14.52
CA LYS A 185 5.56 -5.90 -14.78
C LYS A 185 6.56 -5.14 -15.67
N SER A 186 7.42 -5.86 -16.40
CA SER A 186 8.50 -5.23 -17.16
C SER A 186 7.98 -4.63 -18.46
N VAL A 187 8.52 -3.47 -18.84
CA VAL A 187 8.21 -2.82 -20.13
C VAL A 187 8.62 -3.72 -21.30
N GLY A 188 9.68 -4.52 -21.16
CA GLY A 188 10.12 -5.49 -22.16
C GLY A 188 9.07 -6.57 -22.42
N ASP A 189 8.55 -7.18 -21.35
CA ASP A 189 7.53 -8.24 -21.46
C ASP A 189 6.21 -7.70 -22.01
N LYS A 190 5.80 -6.50 -21.58
CA LYS A 190 4.65 -5.77 -22.16
C LYS A 190 4.81 -5.63 -23.68
N ASN A 191 5.96 -5.15 -24.13
CA ASN A 191 6.22 -4.90 -25.55
C ASN A 191 6.26 -6.21 -26.36
N ASN A 192 6.74 -7.30 -25.76
CA ASN A 192 6.69 -8.62 -26.38
C ASN A 192 5.24 -9.06 -26.64
N VAL A 193 4.36 -8.94 -25.63
CA VAL A 193 2.93 -9.27 -25.79
C VAL A 193 2.27 -8.42 -26.86
N LEU A 194 2.49 -7.10 -26.82
CA LEU A 194 1.94 -6.17 -27.83
C LEU A 194 2.46 -6.48 -29.25
N GLY A 195 3.71 -6.95 -29.37
CA GLY A 195 4.27 -7.45 -30.62
C GLY A 195 3.48 -8.62 -31.19
N ILE A 196 3.16 -9.61 -30.36
CA ILE A 196 2.35 -10.78 -30.80
C ILE A 196 0.91 -10.38 -31.12
N PHE A 197 0.30 -9.44 -30.40
CA PHE A 197 -1.00 -8.88 -30.78
C PHE A 197 -0.99 -8.25 -32.18
N ASN A 198 0.07 -7.50 -32.54
CA ASN A 198 0.19 -6.93 -33.88
C ASN A 198 0.34 -8.02 -34.97
N GLU A 199 1.04 -9.11 -34.66
CA GLU A 199 1.15 -10.26 -35.56
C GLU A 199 -0.21 -10.97 -35.71
N LEU A 200 -0.95 -11.16 -34.62
CA LEU A 200 -2.31 -11.69 -34.63
C LEU A 200 -3.24 -10.87 -35.52
N ASP A 201 -3.26 -9.54 -35.34
CA ASP A 201 -4.06 -8.64 -36.17
C ASP A 201 -3.72 -8.78 -37.66
N SER A 202 -2.42 -8.90 -37.97
CA SER A 202 -1.94 -9.09 -39.34
C SER A 202 -2.42 -10.43 -39.93
N GLN A 203 -2.38 -11.52 -39.15
CA GLN A 203 -2.86 -12.83 -39.60
C GLN A 203 -4.38 -12.85 -39.80
N VAL A 204 -5.14 -12.23 -38.89
CA VAL A 204 -6.60 -12.11 -39.00
C VAL A 204 -6.98 -11.30 -40.25
N LEU A 205 -6.26 -10.23 -40.58
CA LEU A 205 -6.52 -9.48 -41.81
C LEU A 205 -6.32 -10.31 -43.09
N VAL A 206 -5.39 -11.26 -43.10
CA VAL A 206 -5.18 -12.13 -44.28
C VAL A 206 -6.36 -13.09 -44.49
N ILE A 207 -7.00 -13.56 -43.42
CA ILE A 207 -8.18 -14.43 -43.49
C ILE A 207 -9.33 -13.75 -44.25
N GLN A 208 -9.43 -12.42 -44.19
CA GLN A 208 -10.48 -11.65 -44.87
C GLN A 208 -10.56 -11.91 -46.38
N TYR A 209 -9.44 -12.24 -47.02
CA TYR A 209 -9.40 -12.50 -48.46
C TYR A 209 -10.02 -13.84 -48.88
N GLY A 210 -10.27 -14.75 -47.94
CA GLY A 210 -10.88 -16.07 -48.19
C GLY A 210 -12.36 -16.16 -47.85
N LEU A 211 -13.03 -15.06 -47.53
CA LEU A 211 -14.42 -15.04 -47.06
C LEU A 211 -15.41 -15.04 -48.25
N GLU A 212 -15.63 -16.21 -48.83
CA GLU A 212 -16.48 -16.38 -50.02
C GLU A 212 -17.99 -16.42 -49.68
N THR A 213 -18.36 -16.84 -48.47
CA THR A 213 -19.75 -17.00 -48.02
C THR A 213 -20.13 -15.99 -46.94
N ASP A 214 -21.43 -15.76 -46.76
CA ASP A 214 -21.94 -14.87 -45.70
C ASP A 214 -21.70 -15.47 -44.30
N ASP A 215 -21.77 -16.79 -44.14
CA ASP A 215 -21.46 -17.47 -42.88
C ASP A 215 -20.01 -17.25 -42.46
N LEU A 216 -19.06 -17.33 -43.40
CA LEU A 216 -17.64 -17.01 -43.13
C LEU A 216 -17.45 -15.53 -42.77
N ARG A 217 -18.17 -14.62 -43.42
CA ARG A 217 -18.13 -13.18 -43.09
C ARG A 217 -18.68 -12.89 -41.69
N GLN A 218 -19.74 -13.60 -41.29
CA GLN A 218 -20.29 -13.48 -39.94
C GLN A 218 -19.29 -13.97 -38.89
N LEU A 219 -18.76 -15.19 -39.03
CA LEU A 219 -17.75 -15.72 -38.11
C LEU A 219 -16.50 -14.84 -38.06
N PHE A 220 -16.11 -14.26 -39.19
CA PHE A 220 -14.98 -13.32 -39.24
C PHE A 220 -15.24 -12.06 -38.43
N THR A 221 -16.44 -11.50 -38.55
CA THR A 221 -16.84 -10.32 -37.77
C THR A 221 -16.82 -10.62 -36.28
N GLU A 222 -17.31 -11.79 -35.87
CA GLU A 222 -17.25 -12.25 -34.48
C GLU A 222 -15.80 -12.44 -34.00
N MET A 223 -14.94 -13.05 -34.83
CA MET A 223 -13.51 -13.20 -34.52
C MET A 223 -12.81 -11.86 -34.34
N GLN A 224 -13.03 -10.89 -35.23
CA GLN A 224 -12.45 -9.56 -35.13
C GLN A 224 -12.90 -8.83 -33.87
N ALA A 225 -14.19 -8.94 -33.52
CA ALA A 225 -14.71 -8.38 -32.28
C ALA A 225 -13.98 -8.97 -31.07
N TYR A 226 -13.86 -10.29 -30.99
CA TYR A 226 -13.15 -10.92 -29.88
C TYR A 226 -11.65 -10.60 -29.85
N VAL A 227 -10.96 -10.48 -31.00
CA VAL A 227 -9.54 -10.09 -31.02
C VAL A 227 -9.36 -8.67 -30.49
N ASN A 228 -10.24 -7.74 -30.89
CA ASN A 228 -10.24 -6.38 -30.36
C ASN A 228 -10.51 -6.35 -28.85
N ASP A 229 -11.51 -7.11 -28.39
CA ASP A 229 -11.82 -7.24 -26.96
C ASP A 229 -10.63 -7.84 -26.19
N PHE A 230 -9.97 -8.86 -26.75
CA PHE A 230 -8.83 -9.51 -26.12
C PHE A 230 -7.66 -8.53 -25.91
N ARG A 231 -7.37 -7.75 -26.95
CA ARG A 231 -6.37 -6.69 -26.89
C ARG A 231 -6.77 -5.58 -25.93
N SER A 232 -8.05 -5.17 -25.94
CA SER A 232 -8.56 -4.13 -25.05
C SER A 232 -8.45 -4.53 -23.58
N VAL A 233 -8.85 -5.75 -23.23
CA VAL A 233 -8.75 -6.26 -21.86
C VAL A 233 -7.28 -6.36 -21.43
N PHE A 234 -6.38 -6.79 -22.31
CA PHE A 234 -4.93 -6.77 -22.01
C PHE A 234 -4.45 -5.34 -21.67
N ILE A 235 -4.86 -4.35 -22.45
CA ILE A 235 -4.49 -2.94 -22.22
C ILE A 235 -5.06 -2.44 -20.90
N GLN A 236 -6.30 -2.79 -20.54
CA GLN A 236 -6.88 -2.44 -19.23
C GLN A 236 -6.05 -3.03 -18.09
N ILE A 237 -5.63 -4.30 -18.19
CA ILE A 237 -4.76 -4.92 -17.18
C ILE A 237 -3.41 -4.19 -17.08
N VAL A 238 -2.81 -3.82 -18.21
CA VAL A 238 -1.58 -3.01 -18.26
C VAL A 238 -1.78 -1.68 -17.52
N GLU A 239 -2.85 -0.95 -17.82
CA GLU A 239 -3.16 0.34 -17.19
C GLU A 239 -3.37 0.19 -15.68
N THR A 240 -4.08 -0.85 -15.23
CA THR A 240 -4.26 -1.17 -13.81
C THR A 240 -2.92 -1.45 -13.13
N ILE A 241 -2.01 -2.20 -13.76
CA ILE A 241 -0.66 -2.46 -13.23
C ILE A 241 0.15 -1.17 -13.15
N GLU A 242 0.20 -0.38 -14.23
CA GLU A 242 1.02 0.83 -14.33
C GLU A 242 0.51 1.96 -13.43
N SER A 243 -0.78 1.98 -13.09
CA SER A 243 -1.37 2.94 -12.15
C SER A 243 -0.90 2.76 -10.70
N GLN A 244 -0.35 1.59 -10.34
CA GLN A 244 0.15 1.33 -8.98
C GLN A 244 1.48 2.02 -8.70
N GLU A 245 2.36 2.17 -9.70
CA GLU A 245 3.67 2.80 -9.55
C GLU A 245 3.62 4.23 -8.97
N PRO A 246 2.80 5.16 -9.48
CA PRO A 246 2.72 6.50 -8.89
C PRO A 246 2.18 6.49 -7.44
N ILE A 247 1.32 5.52 -7.08
CA ILE A 247 0.83 5.36 -5.71
C ILE A 247 1.98 4.89 -4.80
N ILE A 248 2.76 3.90 -5.25
CA ILE A 248 3.93 3.41 -4.52
C ILE A 248 4.95 4.55 -4.31
N GLN A 249 5.19 5.37 -5.33
CA GLN A 249 6.07 6.54 -5.20
C GLN A 249 5.55 7.54 -4.16
N GLN A 250 4.25 7.86 -4.18
CA GLN A 250 3.64 8.74 -3.18
C GLN A 250 3.77 8.18 -1.77
N MET A 251 3.61 6.86 -1.60
CA MET A 251 3.84 6.20 -0.31
C MET A 251 5.30 6.31 0.12
N GLU A 252 6.27 6.15 -0.78
CA GLU A 252 7.70 6.31 -0.46
C GLU A 252 8.04 7.74 -0.02
N GLU A 253 7.47 8.75 -0.68
CA GLU A 253 7.60 10.16 -0.28
C GLU A 253 6.97 10.39 1.10
N MET A 254 5.75 9.89 1.31
CA MET A 254 5.05 9.98 2.59
C MET A 254 5.79 9.26 3.73
N ARG A 255 6.48 8.17 3.44
CA ARG A 255 7.32 7.48 4.41
C ARG A 255 8.41 8.38 4.95
N VAL A 256 9.05 9.17 4.08
CA VAL A 256 10.09 10.11 4.51
C VAL A 256 9.50 11.19 5.42
N GLU A 257 8.34 11.75 5.07
CA GLU A 257 7.69 12.77 5.89
C GLU A 257 7.26 12.25 7.26
N ILE A 258 6.71 11.03 7.32
CA ILE A 258 6.35 10.37 8.60
C ILE A 258 7.59 10.20 9.48
N LEU A 259 8.70 9.73 8.92
CA LEU A 259 9.95 9.54 9.67
C LEU A 259 10.52 10.89 10.17
N ASN A 260 10.44 11.95 9.37
CA ASN A 260 10.87 13.29 9.79
C ASN A 260 10.03 13.78 10.98
N LEU A 261 8.70 13.64 10.92
CA LEU A 261 7.80 14.04 12.02
C LEU A 261 8.09 13.25 13.30
N LEU A 262 8.35 11.94 13.20
CA LEU A 262 8.74 11.11 14.35
C LEU A 262 10.08 11.55 14.95
N GLU A 263 11.06 11.90 14.11
CA GLU A 263 12.36 12.42 14.57
C GLU A 263 12.22 13.77 15.27
N GLU A 264 11.38 14.67 14.75
CA GLU A 264 11.06 15.96 15.37
C GLU A 264 10.42 15.78 16.74
N GLN A 265 9.39 14.93 16.86
CA GLN A 265 8.75 14.60 18.14
C GLN A 265 9.76 14.06 19.15
N ARG A 266 10.67 13.19 18.72
CA ARG A 266 11.73 12.66 19.59
C ARG A 266 12.73 13.74 20.02
N ALA A 267 13.02 14.73 19.18
CA ALA A 267 13.92 15.83 19.51
C ALA A 267 13.34 16.75 20.60
N GLU A 268 12.02 16.94 20.62
CA GLU A 268 11.32 17.74 21.65
C GLU A 268 11.37 17.12 23.05
N LEU A 269 11.65 15.82 23.15
CA LEU A 269 11.72 15.07 24.42
C LEU A 269 13.11 15.05 25.06
N LYS A 270 14.14 15.58 24.39
CA LYS A 270 15.52 15.67 24.89
C LYS A 270 15.76 16.96 25.67
#